data_AF-A0A2V7YPN9-F1
#
_entry.id   AF-A0A2V7YPN9-F1
#
_cell.length_a   1.000
_cell.length_b   1.000
_cell.length_c   1.000
_cell.angle_alpha   90.00
_cell.angle_beta   90.00
_cell.angle_gamma   90.00
#
_symmetry.space_group_name_H-M   'P 1'
#
loop_
_entity.id
_entity.type
_entity.pdbx_description
1 polymer ?
#
loop_
_entity_poly.entity_id
_entity_poly.type
_entity_poly.pdbx_seq_one_letter_code
_entity_poly.pdbx_strand_id
1 'polypeptide(L)'
;MKTLSRFAIPLLAATLASTAVLFAQTVSPAYNKSQQKGSHNTEQRDETLSEALKFDMKMPYQAGVRNLEFDLVLSDEFLGPNDDWASTLQHGGAYNWKLATLRDALLILHNWHLANPGQDVVTVSLDLKNAPGDDATYTRKVEQTFVETLGREDLYTPGMLQGDYPTLLEGARAQGWPTIDKLKGKFILVFTGADSDKNVTRRRATTRTSLPTIRTATGCSSASRSARGTRASWPSGRRRPAGSPPAPIHSTPRAVGTRRCGRRSTSWPRTR
;
A
#
# COMPACT_ATOMS: atom_id res chain seq x y z
N MET A 1 69.33 16.83 -59.06
CA MET A 1 67.99 16.19 -58.89
C MET A 1 67.95 15.55 -57.52
N LYS A 2 66.84 15.77 -56.79
CA LYS A 2 66.76 15.81 -55.33
C LYS A 2 66.67 14.42 -54.68
N THR A 3 67.42 14.26 -53.60
CA THR A 3 67.36 13.21 -52.58
C THR A 3 66.01 13.24 -51.83
N LEU A 4 65.35 12.09 -51.68
CA LEU A 4 64.20 11.93 -50.78
C LEU A 4 64.51 10.84 -49.75
N SER A 5 64.81 11.32 -48.55
CA SER A 5 64.97 10.58 -47.30
C SER A 5 63.66 9.89 -46.93
N ARG A 6 63.69 8.58 -46.67
CA ARG A 6 62.57 7.82 -46.13
C ARG A 6 62.59 7.92 -44.60
N PHE A 7 61.72 8.76 -44.04
CA PHE A 7 61.41 8.72 -42.61
C PHE A 7 60.47 7.54 -42.35
N ALA A 8 60.96 6.54 -41.60
CA ALA A 8 60.12 5.51 -41.00
C ALA A 8 59.54 6.05 -39.68
N ILE A 9 58.22 6.24 -39.62
CA ILE A 9 57.50 6.56 -38.39
C ILE A 9 57.14 5.22 -37.73
N PRO A 10 57.61 4.91 -36.52
CA PRO A 10 57.14 3.72 -35.82
C PRO A 10 55.71 3.96 -35.33
N LEU A 11 54.78 3.15 -35.81
CA LEU A 11 53.39 3.13 -35.34
C LEU A 11 53.39 2.52 -33.93
N LEU A 12 53.38 3.36 -32.90
CA LEU A 12 53.25 2.92 -31.51
C LEU A 12 51.79 2.52 -31.28
N ALA A 13 51.51 1.21 -31.31
CA ALA A 13 50.20 0.68 -30.93
C ALA A 13 50.04 0.81 -29.40
N ALA A 14 49.38 1.88 -28.95
CA ALA A 14 48.99 2.02 -27.56
C ALA A 14 47.79 1.09 -27.28
N THR A 15 48.06 -0.07 -26.68
CA THR A 15 47.03 -0.93 -26.12
C THR A 15 46.46 -0.27 -24.86
N LEU A 16 45.36 0.46 -25.00
CA LEU A 16 44.51 0.88 -23.89
C LEU A 16 43.87 -0.39 -23.29
N ALA A 17 44.46 -0.89 -22.20
CA ALA A 17 43.78 -1.84 -21.33
C ALA A 17 42.66 -1.08 -20.60
N SER A 18 41.45 -1.12 -21.16
CA SER A 18 40.24 -0.66 -20.48
C SER A 18 39.96 -1.58 -19.29
N THR A 19 40.47 -1.23 -18.12
CA THR A 19 39.97 -1.79 -16.85
C THR A 19 38.55 -1.29 -16.65
N ALA A 20 37.57 -2.04 -17.16
CA ALA A 20 36.18 -1.85 -16.79
C ALA A 20 36.07 -2.14 -15.28
N VAL A 21 35.94 -1.07 -14.49
CA VAL A 21 35.55 -1.18 -13.09
C VAL A 21 34.11 -1.68 -13.09
N LEU A 22 33.94 -2.99 -12.94
CA LEU A 22 32.66 -3.61 -12.62
C LEU A 22 32.25 -3.12 -11.23
N PHE A 23 31.53 -2.01 -11.16
CA PHE A 23 30.75 -1.69 -9.98
C PHE A 23 29.74 -2.82 -9.82
N ALA A 24 29.91 -3.62 -8.77
CA ALA A 24 28.87 -4.55 -8.35
C ALA A 24 27.61 -3.71 -8.08
N GLN A 25 26.62 -3.80 -8.98
CA GLN A 25 25.30 -3.28 -8.70
C GLN A 25 24.81 -3.99 -7.44
N THR A 26 24.82 -3.28 -6.33
CA THR A 26 24.19 -3.77 -5.12
C THR A 26 22.71 -3.93 -5.45
N VAL A 27 22.24 -5.17 -5.40
CA VAL A 27 20.83 -5.45 -5.66
C VAL A 27 20.02 -4.71 -4.61
N SER A 28 19.18 -3.78 -5.05
CA SER A 28 18.30 -3.04 -4.16
C SER A 28 17.45 -3.99 -3.30
N PRO A 29 17.33 -3.77 -1.98
CA PRO A 29 16.60 -4.67 -1.10
C PRO A 29 15.11 -4.74 -1.47
N ALA A 30 14.48 -5.86 -1.13
CA ALA A 30 13.01 -5.99 -1.14
C ALA A 30 12.39 -4.94 -0.22
N TYR A 31 11.23 -4.37 -0.60
CA TYR A 31 10.55 -3.32 0.18
C TYR A 31 10.37 -3.70 1.66
N ASN A 32 9.94 -4.92 1.94
CA ASN A 32 9.75 -5.43 3.30
C ASN A 32 11.04 -5.76 4.07
N LYS A 33 12.21 -5.56 3.43
CA LYS A 33 13.54 -5.70 4.02
C LYS A 33 14.27 -4.36 4.09
N SER A 34 13.62 -3.27 3.72
CA SER A 34 14.17 -1.91 3.72
C SER A 34 13.71 -1.15 4.96
N GLN A 35 14.55 -0.23 5.44
CA GLN A 35 14.15 0.78 6.43
C GLN A 35 13.98 2.12 5.73
N GLN A 36 12.94 2.86 6.10
CA GLN A 36 12.59 4.13 5.48
C GLN A 36 12.26 5.15 6.56
N LYS A 37 12.57 6.42 6.30
CA LYS A 37 12.16 7.52 7.18
C LYS A 37 10.67 7.75 7.02
N GLY A 38 9.97 7.73 8.16
CA GLY A 38 8.57 8.05 8.25
C GLY A 38 8.33 9.41 8.87
N SER A 39 7.20 10.03 8.51
CA SER A 39 6.64 11.21 9.16
C SER A 39 5.29 10.84 9.77
N HIS A 40 5.15 11.09 11.07
CA HIS A 40 3.89 10.99 11.80
C HIS A 40 3.16 12.33 11.73
N ASN A 41 1.85 12.33 11.47
CA ASN A 41 1.03 13.53 11.28
C ASN A 41 1.66 14.52 10.30
N THR A 42 1.86 14.09 9.06
CA THR A 42 2.56 14.87 8.02
C THR A 42 1.91 16.23 7.78
N GLU A 43 0.60 16.34 7.97
CA GLU A 43 -0.15 17.60 7.87
C GLU A 43 0.19 18.63 8.94
N GLN A 44 0.91 18.24 10.01
CA GLN A 44 1.30 19.12 11.12
C GLN A 44 2.76 19.59 11.04
N ARG A 45 3.46 19.27 9.95
CA ARG A 45 4.86 19.67 9.75
C ARG A 45 4.96 21.14 9.36
N ASP A 46 6.09 21.76 9.71
CA ASP A 46 6.36 23.15 9.36
C ASP A 46 6.72 23.32 7.87
N GLU A 47 7.39 22.33 7.27
CA GLU A 47 7.74 22.40 5.86
C GLU A 47 6.61 21.90 4.95
N THR A 48 6.67 22.27 3.68
CA THR A 48 5.72 21.76 2.68
C THR A 48 5.90 20.26 2.44
N LEU A 49 4.83 19.60 1.98
CA LEU A 49 4.86 18.18 1.64
C LEU A 49 5.97 17.83 0.62
N SER A 50 6.21 18.69 -0.36
CA SER A 50 7.28 18.52 -1.35
C SER A 50 8.68 18.64 -0.74
N GLU A 51 8.88 19.53 0.23
CA GLU A 51 10.15 19.68 0.96
C GLU A 51 10.41 18.46 1.84
N ALA A 52 9.39 17.93 2.52
CA ALA A 52 9.50 16.72 3.33
C ALA A 52 10.00 15.51 2.51
N LEU A 53 9.60 15.42 1.23
CA LEU A 53 9.99 14.34 0.31
C LEU A 53 11.39 14.52 -0.28
N LYS A 54 11.84 15.75 -0.48
CA LYS A 54 13.15 16.05 -1.06
C LYS A 54 14.25 15.77 -0.03
N PHE A 55 15.22 14.92 -0.33
CA PHE A 55 16.34 14.72 0.58
C PHE A 55 17.24 15.97 0.61
N ASP A 56 17.56 16.44 1.81
CA ASP A 56 18.51 17.51 2.05
C ASP A 56 19.64 17.01 2.95
N MET A 57 20.87 17.03 2.42
CA MET A 57 22.07 16.65 3.17
C MET A 57 22.38 17.58 4.34
N LYS A 58 21.94 18.84 4.30
CA LYS A 58 22.17 19.81 5.38
C LYS A 58 21.16 19.65 6.52
N MET A 59 19.97 19.17 6.21
CA MET A 59 18.89 18.91 7.17
C MET A 59 18.34 17.48 7.03
N PRO A 60 19.19 16.45 7.18
CA PRO A 60 18.79 15.08 6.88
C PRO A 60 17.75 14.54 7.86
N TYR A 61 17.43 15.23 8.95
CA TYR A 61 16.39 14.84 9.89
C TYR A 61 14.99 15.34 9.50
N GLN A 62 14.89 16.43 8.74
CA GLN A 62 13.62 17.05 8.32
C GLN A 62 13.12 16.57 6.95
N ALA A 63 14.00 16.00 6.12
CA ALA A 63 13.72 15.80 4.71
C ALA A 63 13.98 14.35 4.24
N GLY A 64 13.59 14.02 3.00
CA GLY A 64 13.76 12.69 2.40
C GLY A 64 12.89 11.61 3.04
N VAL A 65 11.67 11.96 3.44
CA VAL A 65 10.67 11.02 3.96
C VAL A 65 10.18 10.13 2.81
N ARG A 66 9.92 8.84 3.10
CA ARG A 66 9.32 7.88 2.17
C ARG A 66 8.09 7.16 2.75
N ASN A 67 7.76 7.41 4.01
CA ASN A 67 6.50 7.00 4.61
C ASN A 67 5.80 8.22 5.24
N LEU A 68 4.69 8.63 4.66
CA LEU A 68 3.91 9.78 5.11
C LEU A 68 2.67 9.26 5.84
N GLU A 69 2.36 9.77 7.01
CA GLU A 69 1.09 9.54 7.68
C GLU A 69 0.22 10.78 7.61
N PHE A 70 -1.05 10.62 7.28
CA PHE A 70 -2.05 11.68 7.32
C PHE A 70 -3.22 11.25 8.20
N ASP A 71 -3.62 12.13 9.12
CA ASP A 71 -4.81 11.93 9.94
C ASP A 71 -6.07 12.33 9.17
N LEU A 72 -6.98 11.37 8.91
CA LEU A 72 -8.18 11.58 8.09
C LEU A 72 -9.44 11.61 8.95
N VAL A 73 -10.13 12.75 8.91
CA VAL A 73 -11.51 12.89 9.40
C VAL A 73 -12.45 12.98 8.21
N LEU A 74 -13.39 12.03 8.11
CA LEU A 74 -14.45 12.03 7.10
C LEU A 74 -15.65 12.86 7.56
N SER A 75 -16.30 13.54 6.63
CA SER A 75 -17.63 14.12 6.83
C SER A 75 -18.66 13.01 7.08
N ASP A 76 -19.65 13.28 7.93
CA ASP A 76 -20.84 12.44 8.13
C ASP A 76 -22.02 12.84 7.24
N GLU A 77 -21.90 13.92 6.45
CA GLU A 77 -22.95 14.45 5.58
C GLU A 77 -22.83 13.92 4.14
N PHE A 78 -21.60 13.86 3.60
CA PHE A 78 -21.34 13.57 2.18
C PHE A 78 -20.99 12.09 1.93
N LEU A 79 -21.91 11.18 2.25
CA LEU A 79 -21.68 9.72 2.28
C LEU A 79 -22.37 8.95 1.16
N GLY A 80 -23.09 9.63 0.29
CA GLY A 80 -23.85 9.02 -0.79
C GLY A 80 -22.97 8.46 -1.92
N PRO A 81 -23.54 7.60 -2.80
CA PRO A 81 -22.84 7.09 -3.96
C PRO A 81 -22.48 8.16 -4.99
N ASN A 82 -23.14 9.32 -4.92
CA ASN A 82 -22.92 10.47 -5.79
C ASN A 82 -22.11 11.58 -5.11
N ASP A 83 -21.81 11.44 -3.82
CA ASP A 83 -21.03 12.44 -3.08
C ASP A 83 -19.53 12.19 -3.24
N ASP A 84 -18.74 13.21 -2.89
CA ASP A 84 -17.28 13.17 -2.99
C ASP A 84 -16.60 12.47 -1.81
N TRP A 85 -17.36 12.05 -0.77
CA TRP A 85 -16.81 11.45 0.44
C TRP A 85 -15.73 12.35 1.07
N ALA A 86 -16.15 13.58 1.33
CA ALA A 86 -15.29 14.64 1.81
C ALA A 86 -14.51 14.22 3.06
N SER A 87 -13.21 14.50 3.06
CA SER A 87 -12.31 14.23 4.17
C SER A 87 -11.31 15.36 4.33
N THR A 88 -10.91 15.61 5.56
CA THR A 88 -9.94 16.64 5.94
C THR A 88 -8.77 16.04 6.69
N LEU A 89 -7.61 16.67 6.54
CA LEU A 89 -6.37 16.31 7.19
C LEU A 89 -6.28 17.01 8.54
N GLN A 90 -6.54 16.29 9.61
CA GLN A 90 -6.57 16.84 10.97
C GLN A 90 -6.49 15.74 12.03
N HIS A 91 -5.85 16.05 13.16
CA HIS A 91 -5.56 15.09 14.23
C HIS A 91 -6.79 14.49 14.94
N GLY A 92 -7.98 15.03 14.69
CA GLY A 92 -9.25 14.55 15.23
C GLY A 92 -10.31 15.65 15.23
N GLY A 93 -11.40 15.43 15.97
CA GLY A 93 -12.53 16.36 16.02
C GLY A 93 -13.52 16.19 14.86
N ALA A 94 -14.43 17.14 14.73
CA ALA A 94 -15.41 17.15 13.65
C ALA A 94 -14.76 17.56 12.33
N TYR A 95 -15.31 17.05 11.21
CA TYR A 95 -14.93 17.45 9.86
C TYR A 95 -14.94 18.98 9.73
N ASN A 96 -13.90 19.54 9.12
CA ASN A 96 -13.75 20.97 8.94
C ASN A 96 -13.34 21.31 7.50
N TRP A 97 -14.33 21.70 6.70
CA TRP A 97 -14.15 22.03 5.27
C TRP A 97 -13.12 23.11 4.96
N LYS A 98 -12.65 23.87 5.96
CA LYS A 98 -11.61 24.90 5.79
C LYS A 98 -10.18 24.33 5.81
N LEU A 99 -10.01 23.07 6.17
CA LEU A 99 -8.71 22.40 6.22
C LEU A 99 -8.40 21.69 4.90
N ALA A 100 -7.12 21.41 4.67
CA ALA A 100 -6.68 20.63 3.53
C ALA A 100 -7.35 19.26 3.50
N THR A 101 -7.68 18.78 2.31
CA THR A 101 -8.35 17.50 2.10
C THR A 101 -7.34 16.40 1.75
N LEU A 102 -7.80 15.14 1.80
CA LEU A 102 -7.03 14.02 1.23
C LEU A 102 -6.72 14.29 -0.25
N ARG A 103 -7.68 14.80 -1.01
CA ARG A 103 -7.51 15.08 -2.44
C ARG A 103 -6.39 16.11 -2.66
N ASP A 104 -6.34 17.16 -1.85
CA ASP A 104 -5.29 18.19 -1.95
C ASP A 104 -3.90 17.60 -1.73
N ALA A 105 -3.71 16.80 -0.68
CA ALA A 105 -2.43 16.14 -0.43
C ALA A 105 -2.03 15.20 -1.56
N LEU A 106 -2.96 14.39 -2.08
CA LEU A 106 -2.66 13.48 -3.19
C LEU A 106 -2.31 14.22 -4.49
N LEU A 107 -2.95 15.36 -4.78
CA LEU A 107 -2.58 16.20 -5.94
C LEU A 107 -1.19 16.83 -5.77
N ILE A 108 -0.83 17.25 -4.56
CA ILE A 108 0.54 17.73 -4.27
C ILE A 108 1.55 16.59 -4.48
N LEU A 109 1.26 15.38 -3.99
CA LEU A 109 2.10 14.21 -4.20
C LEU A 109 2.25 13.87 -5.69
N HIS A 110 1.17 13.93 -6.46
CA HIS A 110 1.20 13.68 -7.90
C HIS A 110 2.07 14.72 -8.62
N ASN A 111 1.89 16.02 -8.33
CA ASN A 111 2.72 17.07 -8.91
C ASN A 111 4.20 16.90 -8.57
N TRP A 112 4.52 16.53 -7.33
CA TRP A 112 5.89 16.21 -6.94
C TRP A 112 6.41 14.97 -7.68
N HIS A 113 5.60 13.92 -7.82
CA HIS A 113 5.96 12.72 -8.58
C HIS A 113 6.31 13.05 -10.03
N LEU A 114 5.48 13.85 -10.72
CA LEU A 114 5.74 14.29 -12.09
C LEU A 114 7.04 15.08 -12.22
N ALA A 115 7.35 15.91 -11.22
CA ALA A 115 8.59 16.69 -11.16
C ALA A 115 9.83 15.86 -10.78
N ASN A 116 9.66 14.62 -10.30
CA ASN A 116 10.75 13.75 -9.84
C ASN A 116 10.65 12.33 -10.46
N PRO A 117 10.84 12.19 -11.79
CA PRO A 117 10.80 10.89 -12.43
C PRO A 117 11.78 9.89 -11.82
N GLY A 118 11.32 8.68 -11.54
CA GLY A 118 12.15 7.62 -10.96
C GLY A 118 12.44 7.75 -9.46
N GLN A 119 11.72 8.63 -8.75
CA GLN A 119 11.75 8.72 -7.28
C GLN A 119 11.50 7.36 -6.61
N ASP A 120 12.10 7.12 -5.44
CA ASP A 120 11.87 5.86 -4.70
C ASP A 120 10.43 5.76 -4.21
N VAL A 121 9.89 4.56 -4.10
CA VAL A 121 8.52 4.33 -3.60
C VAL A 121 8.13 5.18 -2.38
N VAL A 122 6.95 5.79 -2.45
CA VAL A 122 6.35 6.55 -1.34
C VAL A 122 5.20 5.76 -0.75
N THR A 123 5.23 5.57 0.56
CA THR A 123 4.14 4.97 1.33
C THR A 123 3.30 6.07 1.94
N VAL A 124 1.99 6.00 1.78
CA VAL A 124 1.04 6.95 2.38
C VAL A 124 0.11 6.17 3.30
N SER A 125 0.29 6.39 4.60
CA SER A 125 -0.55 5.86 5.66
C SER A 125 -1.70 6.84 5.90
N LEU A 126 -2.93 6.34 5.84
CA LEU A 126 -4.17 7.09 6.00
C LEU A 126 -4.80 6.68 7.33
N ASP A 127 -4.58 7.49 8.37
CA ASP A 127 -5.05 7.21 9.72
C ASP A 127 -6.49 7.66 9.91
N LEU A 128 -7.41 6.70 9.84
CA LEU A 128 -8.83 6.98 9.96
C LEU A 128 -9.18 7.35 11.41
N LYS A 129 -9.53 8.62 11.63
CA LYS A 129 -10.02 9.11 12.93
C LYS A 129 -11.49 8.81 13.16
N ASN A 130 -12.25 8.60 12.09
CA ASN A 130 -13.62 8.13 12.11
C ASN A 130 -13.91 7.26 10.87
N ALA A 131 -15.08 6.63 10.84
CA ALA A 131 -15.50 5.78 9.72
C ALA A 131 -17.02 5.76 9.51
N PRO A 132 -17.64 6.91 9.18
CA PRO A 132 -19.07 6.99 8.88
C PRO A 132 -19.42 6.33 7.54
N GLY A 133 -20.71 6.10 7.28
CA GLY A 133 -21.21 5.55 6.02
C GLY A 133 -20.93 4.06 5.81
N ASP A 134 -21.39 3.54 4.68
CA ASP A 134 -21.22 2.12 4.33
C ASP A 134 -19.85 1.83 3.70
N ASP A 135 -19.34 0.62 3.93
CA ASP A 135 -17.98 0.29 3.49
C ASP A 135 -17.85 0.09 1.98
N ALA A 136 -18.93 -0.28 1.28
CA ALA A 136 -18.87 -0.54 -0.16
C ALA A 136 -18.78 0.77 -0.96
N THR A 137 -19.58 1.76 -0.59
CA THR A 137 -19.51 3.11 -1.14
C THR A 137 -18.19 3.77 -0.79
N TYR A 138 -17.75 3.69 0.48
CA TYR A 138 -16.45 4.20 0.88
C TYR A 138 -15.31 3.62 0.02
N THR A 139 -15.24 2.29 -0.07
CA THR A 139 -14.20 1.58 -0.83
C THR A 139 -14.15 2.08 -2.27
N ARG A 140 -15.29 2.16 -2.94
CA ARG A 140 -15.37 2.65 -4.33
C ARG A 140 -14.89 4.10 -4.45
N LYS A 141 -15.33 4.97 -3.53
CA LYS A 141 -15.06 6.41 -3.60
C LYS A 141 -13.61 6.74 -3.28
N VAL A 142 -13.04 6.09 -2.27
CA VAL A 142 -11.63 6.30 -1.93
C VAL A 142 -10.71 5.76 -3.02
N GLU A 143 -11.04 4.61 -3.64
CA GLU A 143 -10.31 4.11 -4.81
C GLU A 143 -10.40 5.07 -6.01
N GLN A 144 -11.59 5.63 -6.26
CA GLN A 144 -11.77 6.64 -7.30
C GLN A 144 -10.88 7.87 -7.02
N THR A 145 -10.86 8.38 -5.79
CA THR A 145 -9.98 9.48 -5.41
C THR A 145 -8.51 9.14 -5.69
N PHE A 146 -8.04 7.95 -5.34
CA PHE A 146 -6.65 7.54 -5.58
C PHE A 146 -6.31 7.51 -7.07
N VAL A 147 -7.17 6.92 -7.89
CA VAL A 147 -6.94 6.79 -9.34
C VAL A 147 -6.99 8.16 -10.02
N GLU A 148 -7.94 9.02 -9.64
CA GLU A 148 -8.08 10.36 -10.23
C GLU A 148 -6.97 11.32 -9.84
N THR A 149 -6.34 11.12 -8.68
CA THR A 149 -5.31 12.04 -8.18
C THR A 149 -3.90 11.56 -8.49
N LEU A 150 -3.59 10.29 -8.19
CA LEU A 150 -2.23 9.76 -8.35
C LEU A 150 -1.99 9.09 -9.70
N GLY A 151 -3.04 8.66 -10.40
CA GLY A 151 -2.91 7.79 -11.58
C GLY A 151 -2.88 6.32 -11.18
N ARG A 152 -3.52 5.46 -11.98
CA ARG A 152 -3.62 4.01 -11.69
C ARG A 152 -2.28 3.31 -11.81
N GLU A 153 -1.51 3.72 -12.81
CA GLU A 153 -0.20 3.22 -13.16
C GLU A 153 0.82 3.45 -12.06
N ASP A 154 0.66 4.50 -11.25
CA ASP A 154 1.60 4.87 -10.20
C ASP A 154 1.27 4.21 -8.86
N LEU A 155 0.21 3.42 -8.77
CA LEU A 155 -0.15 2.68 -7.57
C LEU A 155 0.45 1.27 -7.57
N TYR A 156 1.08 0.88 -6.46
CA TYR A 156 1.36 -0.53 -6.16
C TYR A 156 0.34 -1.06 -5.15
N THR A 157 -0.51 -1.98 -5.58
CA THR A 157 -1.72 -2.36 -4.84
C THR A 157 -1.64 -3.74 -4.20
N PRO A 158 -2.49 -4.06 -3.21
CA PRO A 158 -2.54 -5.39 -2.61
C PRO A 158 -2.77 -6.49 -3.65
N GLY A 159 -3.57 -6.23 -4.69
CA GLY A 159 -3.81 -7.19 -5.77
C GLY A 159 -2.54 -7.55 -6.54
N MET A 160 -1.65 -6.58 -6.79
CA MET A 160 -0.33 -6.84 -7.38
C MET A 160 0.56 -7.70 -6.48
N LEU A 161 0.55 -7.45 -5.16
CA LEU A 161 1.31 -8.25 -4.19
C LEU A 161 0.70 -9.64 -3.94
N GLN A 162 -0.61 -9.78 -4.12
CA GLN A 162 -1.30 -11.06 -4.02
C GLN A 162 -1.04 -11.93 -5.26
N GLY A 163 -1.03 -11.34 -6.46
CA GLY A 163 -0.96 -12.10 -7.71
C GLY A 163 -2.13 -13.09 -7.82
N ASP A 164 -1.82 -14.31 -8.26
CA ASP A 164 -2.82 -15.38 -8.46
C ASP A 164 -3.07 -16.22 -7.20
N TYR A 165 -2.43 -15.89 -6.07
CA TYR A 165 -2.56 -16.66 -4.85
C TYR A 165 -3.94 -16.44 -4.18
N PRO A 166 -4.46 -17.43 -3.44
CA PRO A 166 -5.79 -17.34 -2.83
C PRO A 166 -5.93 -16.17 -1.85
N THR A 167 -4.85 -15.80 -1.17
CA THR A 167 -4.80 -14.68 -0.23
C THR A 167 -3.57 -13.80 -0.43
N LEU A 168 -3.68 -12.53 -0.04
CA LEU A 168 -2.55 -11.59 0.00
C LEU A 168 -1.35 -12.14 0.78
N LEU A 169 -1.59 -12.81 1.91
CA LEU A 169 -0.53 -13.37 2.74
C LEU A 169 0.22 -14.50 2.01
N GLU A 170 -0.49 -15.37 1.31
CA GLU A 170 0.12 -16.43 0.52
C GLU A 170 0.92 -15.85 -0.65
N GLY A 171 0.36 -14.86 -1.37
CA GLY A 171 1.08 -14.15 -2.42
C GLY A 171 2.37 -13.52 -1.91
N ALA A 172 2.29 -12.70 -0.87
CA ALA A 172 3.44 -12.05 -0.26
C ALA A 172 4.51 -13.05 0.23
N ARG A 173 4.12 -14.22 0.75
CA ARG A 173 5.07 -15.26 1.19
C ARG A 173 5.72 -16.01 0.03
N ALA A 174 4.95 -16.31 -1.01
CA ALA A 174 5.40 -17.14 -2.11
C ALA A 174 6.25 -16.36 -3.11
N GLN A 175 5.87 -15.12 -3.44
CA GLN A 175 6.58 -14.30 -4.44
C GLN A 175 7.46 -13.21 -3.83
N GLY A 176 7.28 -12.91 -2.53
CA GLY A 176 7.99 -11.83 -1.86
C GLY A 176 7.48 -10.45 -2.27
N TRP A 177 8.05 -9.41 -1.65
CA TRP A 177 7.84 -8.03 -2.08
C TRP A 177 8.81 -7.66 -3.20
N PRO A 178 8.42 -6.78 -4.13
CA PRO A 178 9.36 -6.20 -5.09
C PRO A 178 10.51 -5.45 -4.41
N THR A 179 11.62 -5.31 -5.11
CA THR A 179 12.75 -4.48 -4.68
C THR A 179 12.38 -2.99 -4.72
N ILE A 180 13.07 -2.14 -3.95
CA ILE A 180 12.85 -0.69 -4.02
C ILE A 180 13.02 -0.17 -5.45
N ASP A 181 14.02 -0.68 -6.19
CA ASP A 181 14.20 -0.33 -7.61
C ASP A 181 12.98 -0.67 -8.48
N LYS A 182 12.32 -1.81 -8.24
CA LYS A 182 11.10 -2.21 -8.97
C LYS A 182 9.88 -1.37 -8.58
N LEU A 183 9.93 -0.65 -7.46
CA LEU A 183 8.86 0.22 -6.98
C LEU A 183 9.15 1.70 -7.21
N LYS A 184 10.22 2.05 -7.93
CA LYS A 184 10.46 3.45 -8.31
C LYS A 184 9.25 4.02 -9.06
N GLY A 185 8.90 5.25 -8.70
CA GLY A 185 7.72 5.94 -9.21
C GLY A 185 6.40 5.44 -8.63
N LYS A 186 6.38 4.51 -7.65
CA LYS A 186 5.13 3.98 -7.09
C LYS A 186 4.73 4.63 -5.78
N PHE A 187 3.42 4.62 -5.54
CA PHE A 187 2.78 4.89 -4.27
C PHE A 187 2.18 3.60 -3.69
N ILE A 188 2.36 3.39 -2.38
CA ILE A 188 1.70 2.34 -1.61
C ILE A 188 0.78 3.01 -0.60
N LEU A 189 -0.52 2.73 -0.67
CA LEU A 189 -1.51 3.32 0.23
C LEU A 189 -1.90 2.32 1.31
N VAL A 190 -1.88 2.76 2.57
CA VAL A 190 -2.13 1.90 3.75
C VAL A 190 -3.19 2.56 4.63
N PHE A 191 -4.25 1.84 4.97
CA PHE A 191 -5.23 2.32 5.95
C PHE A 191 -4.80 1.95 7.38
N THR A 192 -4.69 2.96 8.24
CA THR A 192 -4.42 2.82 9.68
C THR A 192 -5.59 3.42 10.48
N GLY A 193 -5.48 3.39 11.80
CA GLY A 193 -6.52 3.88 12.69
C GLY A 193 -6.56 3.13 14.02
N ALA A 194 -7.20 3.73 15.02
CA ALA A 194 -7.28 3.19 16.37
C ALA A 194 -8.07 1.87 16.43
N ASP A 195 -7.51 0.85 17.09
CA ASP A 195 -8.20 -0.43 17.36
C ASP A 195 -9.40 -0.29 18.32
N SER A 196 -9.44 0.80 19.10
CA SER A 196 -10.53 1.10 20.03
C SER A 196 -11.82 1.53 19.32
N ASP A 197 -11.74 2.04 18.09
CA ASP A 197 -12.91 2.40 17.30
C ASP A 197 -13.35 1.20 16.43
N LYS A 198 -14.58 0.73 16.68
CA LYS A 198 -15.16 -0.42 15.98
C LYS A 198 -15.46 -0.14 14.51
N ASN A 199 -15.85 1.08 14.15
CA ASN A 199 -16.13 1.46 12.77
C ASN A 199 -14.83 1.57 11.97
N VAL A 200 -13.80 2.17 12.56
CA VAL A 200 -12.45 2.23 11.95
C VAL A 200 -11.87 0.84 11.78
N THR A 201 -11.98 -0.01 12.80
CA THR A 201 -11.53 -1.41 12.73
C THR A 201 -12.29 -2.21 11.66
N ARG A 202 -13.62 -2.04 11.57
CA ARG A 202 -14.43 -2.63 10.50
C ARG A 202 -13.93 -2.18 9.13
N ARG A 203 -13.73 -0.88 8.93
CA ARG A 203 -13.31 -0.30 7.65
C ARG A 203 -11.98 -0.86 7.16
N ARG A 204 -10.98 -0.91 8.04
CA ARG A 204 -9.67 -1.51 7.73
C ARG A 204 -9.77 -2.99 7.37
N ALA A 205 -10.66 -3.73 8.03
CA ALA A 205 -10.87 -5.14 7.71
C ALA A 205 -11.52 -5.33 6.33
N THR A 206 -12.47 -4.46 5.96
CA THR A 206 -13.12 -4.48 4.64
C THR A 206 -12.10 -4.15 3.55
N THR A 207 -11.40 -3.02 3.63
CA THR A 207 -10.43 -2.57 2.61
C THR A 207 -9.29 -3.56 2.37
N ARG A 208 -8.87 -4.31 3.40
CA ARG A 208 -7.91 -5.43 3.27
C ARG A 208 -8.37 -6.54 2.31
N THR A 209 -9.68 -6.73 2.18
CA THR A 209 -10.29 -7.83 1.40
C THR A 209 -11.03 -7.36 0.15
N SER A 210 -11.38 -6.07 0.08
CA SER A 210 -12.31 -5.52 -0.90
C SER A 210 -11.73 -4.47 -1.83
N LEU A 211 -10.47 -4.03 -1.66
CA LEU A 211 -9.80 -3.16 -2.63
C LEU A 211 -9.28 -4.02 -3.80
N PRO A 212 -10.02 -4.17 -4.91
CA PRO A 212 -9.75 -5.14 -5.97
C PRO A 212 -8.88 -4.53 -7.07
N THR A 213 -8.30 -3.35 -6.85
CA THR A 213 -7.62 -2.59 -7.89
C THR A 213 -6.16 -3.04 -8.10
N ILE A 214 -5.93 -4.35 -8.19
CA ILE A 214 -5.57 -5.04 -9.43
C ILE A 214 -5.85 -6.53 -9.18
N ARG A 215 -7.05 -6.95 -9.52
CA ARG A 215 -7.35 -8.34 -9.85
C ARG A 215 -7.86 -8.42 -11.28
N THR A 216 -7.11 -7.83 -12.22
CA THR A 216 -7.06 -8.21 -13.64
C THR A 216 -6.03 -7.33 -14.38
N ALA A 217 -4.85 -7.89 -14.64
CA ALA A 217 -4.17 -7.65 -15.91
C ALA A 217 -4.53 -8.85 -16.80
N THR A 218 -5.48 -8.64 -17.73
CA THR A 218 -5.78 -9.47 -18.92
C THR A 218 -5.96 -11.00 -18.79
N GLY A 219 -7.23 -11.45 -18.84
CA GLY A 219 -7.72 -12.52 -19.74
C GLY A 219 -7.60 -14.00 -19.32
N CYS A 220 -8.73 -14.67 -19.04
CA CYS A 220 -9.31 -15.72 -19.91
C CYS A 220 -10.60 -16.28 -19.29
N SER A 221 -11.51 -16.72 -20.16
CA SER A 221 -12.87 -17.15 -19.89
C SER A 221 -13.00 -18.42 -19.04
N SER A 222 -14.15 -18.49 -18.36
CA SER A 222 -14.92 -19.68 -17.97
C SER A 222 -14.95 -20.13 -16.50
N ALA A 223 -16.19 -20.43 -16.11
CA ALA A 223 -16.65 -21.32 -15.04
C ALA A 223 -16.69 -20.81 -13.59
N SER A 224 -17.92 -20.48 -13.20
CA SER A 224 -18.52 -20.58 -11.88
C SER A 224 -17.95 -21.67 -10.95
N ARG A 225 -17.74 -21.31 -9.68
CA ARG A 225 -18.20 -22.10 -8.53
C ARG A 225 -18.15 -21.32 -7.22
N SER A 226 -19.21 -21.50 -6.45
CA SER A 226 -19.42 -20.97 -5.10
C SER A 226 -18.32 -21.42 -4.14
N ALA A 227 -17.79 -20.49 -3.34
CA ALA A 227 -17.10 -20.83 -2.10
C ALA A 227 -17.80 -20.14 -0.92
N ARG A 228 -18.46 -20.96 -0.10
CA ARG A 228 -19.04 -20.60 1.20
C ARG A 228 -17.94 -20.03 2.09
N GLY A 229 -18.21 -18.86 2.66
CA GLY A 229 -17.30 -18.17 3.56
C GLY A 229 -17.04 -18.97 4.85
N THR A 230 -15.77 -19.29 5.09
CA THR A 230 -15.25 -19.60 6.42
C THR A 230 -14.61 -18.33 6.99
N ARG A 231 -15.28 -17.73 7.97
CA ARG A 231 -14.70 -16.66 8.82
C ARG A 231 -13.54 -17.26 9.61
N ALA A 232 -12.33 -16.78 9.36
CA ALA A 232 -11.19 -16.94 10.26
C ALA A 232 -10.85 -15.56 10.83
N SER A 233 -11.17 -15.36 12.12
CA SER A 233 -10.75 -14.21 12.91
C SER A 233 -9.29 -14.40 13.35
N TRP A 234 -8.47 -13.35 13.25
CA TRP A 234 -7.17 -13.27 13.92
C TRP A 234 -7.24 -12.22 15.04
N PRO A 235 -6.71 -12.49 16.25
CA PRO A 235 -6.56 -11.50 17.30
C PRO A 235 -5.35 -10.59 17.00
N SER A 236 -5.47 -9.32 17.35
CA SER A 236 -4.35 -8.37 17.34
C SER A 236 -3.28 -8.82 18.33
N GLY A 237 -2.02 -8.82 17.87
CA GLY A 237 -0.88 -9.25 18.65
C GLY A 237 -0.61 -8.31 19.83
N ARG A 238 -0.62 -8.86 21.05
CA ARG A 238 0.00 -8.20 22.20
C ARG A 238 1.52 -8.21 22.04
N ARG A 239 2.18 -7.14 22.46
CA ARG A 239 3.64 -7.10 22.64
C ARG A 239 4.08 -8.28 23.52
N ARG A 240 5.00 -9.13 23.02
CA ARG A 240 5.71 -10.12 23.83
C ARG A 240 7.03 -9.51 24.32
N PRO A 241 7.45 -9.75 25.57
CA PRO A 241 8.82 -9.44 26.00
C PRO A 241 9.82 -10.34 25.28
N ALA A 242 11.04 -9.83 25.06
CA ALA A 242 12.12 -10.57 24.43
C ALA A 242 12.54 -11.78 25.29
N GLY A 243 12.72 -12.95 24.67
CA GLY A 243 13.42 -14.10 25.27
C GLY A 243 12.66 -15.43 25.45
N SER A 244 11.42 -15.58 24.99
CA SER A 244 10.70 -16.87 25.14
C SER A 244 10.74 -17.75 23.88
N PRO A 245 11.14 -19.04 23.96
CA PRO A 245 11.07 -19.96 22.83
C PRO A 245 9.62 -20.30 22.44
N PRO A 246 9.37 -20.73 21.19
CA PRO A 246 8.03 -21.07 20.71
C PRO A 246 7.50 -22.34 21.39
N ALA A 247 6.23 -22.32 21.79
CA ALA A 247 5.53 -23.52 22.25
C ALA A 247 5.15 -24.41 21.05
N PRO A 248 5.28 -25.74 21.15
CA PRO A 248 4.89 -26.65 20.08
C PRO A 248 3.37 -26.74 19.94
N ILE A 249 2.88 -26.67 18.71
CA ILE A 249 1.46 -26.83 18.37
C ILE A 249 1.22 -28.32 18.09
N HIS A 250 0.57 -29.03 19.03
CA HIS A 250 -0.01 -30.33 18.74
C HIS A 250 -1.44 -30.14 18.19
N SER A 251 -1.66 -30.54 16.94
CA SER A 251 -2.97 -30.65 16.33
C SER A 251 -3.50 -32.09 16.49
N THR A 252 -4.66 -32.25 17.10
CA THR A 252 -5.52 -33.42 16.89
C THR A 252 -6.93 -32.95 16.54
N PRO A 253 -7.56 -33.48 15.47
CA PRO A 253 -8.91 -33.07 15.09
C PRO A 253 -9.96 -33.82 15.91
N ARG A 254 -10.93 -33.09 16.46
CA ARG A 254 -12.13 -33.65 17.10
C ARG A 254 -13.21 -33.89 16.03
N ALA A 255 -13.77 -35.10 16.01
CA ALA A 255 -14.78 -35.54 15.05
C ALA A 255 -16.13 -34.80 15.19
N VAL A 256 -16.79 -34.60 14.05
CA VAL A 256 -18.13 -34.01 13.87
C VAL A 256 -19.20 -35.05 14.20
N GLY A 257 -20.08 -34.74 15.15
CA GLY A 257 -21.27 -35.53 15.46
C GLY A 257 -22.45 -35.13 14.56
N THR A 258 -23.00 -36.10 13.84
CA THR A 258 -24.22 -35.97 13.04
C THR A 258 -25.46 -35.87 13.95
N ARG A 259 -26.36 -34.91 13.71
CA ARG A 259 -27.72 -34.92 14.29
C ARG A 259 -28.75 -35.19 13.20
N ARG A 260 -29.57 -36.21 13.47
CA ARG A 260 -30.68 -36.72 12.66
C ARG A 260 -31.82 -35.70 12.51
N CYS A 261 -32.44 -35.75 11.34
CA CYS A 261 -33.77 -35.20 11.06
C CYS A 261 -34.84 -35.75 12.01
N GLY A 262 -35.66 -34.86 12.57
CA GLY A 262 -36.89 -35.19 13.28
C GLY A 262 -38.03 -34.31 12.77
N ARG A 263 -39.06 -34.94 12.19
CA ARG A 263 -40.37 -34.37 11.81
C ARG A 263 -41.16 -33.91 13.05
N ARG A 264 -41.92 -32.81 12.91
CA ARG A 264 -43.25 -32.50 13.51
C ARG A 264 -43.73 -31.16 12.90
N SER A 265 -44.66 -31.17 11.94
CA SER A 265 -46.12 -30.99 12.07
C SER A 265 -46.57 -29.56 12.49
N THR A 266 -46.99 -28.79 11.47
CA THR A 266 -48.06 -27.78 11.37
C THR A 266 -48.75 -27.22 12.63
N SER A 267 -48.80 -25.88 12.74
CA SER A 267 -50.05 -25.08 12.73
C SER A 267 -49.76 -23.57 12.82
N TRP A 268 -50.42 -22.79 11.96
CA TRP A 268 -50.51 -21.32 11.98
C TRP A 268 -51.38 -20.82 13.15
N PRO A 269 -51.32 -19.51 13.46
CA PRO A 269 -52.59 -18.79 13.54
C PRO A 269 -52.59 -17.46 12.78
N ARG A 270 -53.82 -17.11 12.40
CA ARG A 270 -54.25 -15.91 11.68
C ARG A 270 -54.17 -14.66 12.56
N THR A 271 -54.05 -13.55 11.86
CA THR A 271 -54.37 -12.18 12.28
C THR A 271 -55.76 -12.04 12.92
N ARG A 272 -55.82 -11.20 13.96
CA ARG A 272 -56.76 -10.08 14.09
C ARG A 272 -55.98 -8.90 14.67
#